data_AF-A0A838VQY3-F1
#
_entry.id   AF-A0A838VQY3-F1
#
_cell.length_a   1.000
_cell.length_b   1.000
_cell.length_c   1.000
_cell.angle_alpha   90.00
_cell.angle_beta   90.00
_cell.angle_gamma   90.00
#
_symmetry.space_group_name_H-M   'P 1'
#
loop_
_entity.id
_entity.type
_entity.pdbx_description
1 polymer ?
#
loop_
_entity_poly.entity_id
_entity_poly.type
_entity_poly.pdbx_seq_one_letter_code
_entity_poly.pdbx_strand_id
1 'polypeptide(L)'
;MTMQALKPEIYQIKSHNNWRAHVFIFITAFTIIISRRPDAVLNAQFCAEDRQIWYADAYNQGIVHSLFSPFNGYFQTTSRLTAAIAQFFPLAWAPLIFNLTAIMMKILPINLIISSRFTYLIPNIRYRLYLAFLYLALPNSFEVHANITNAH
;
A
#
# COMPACT_ATOMS: atom_id res chain seq x y z
N MET A 1 -33.38 42.26 -7.90
CA MET A 1 -32.37 41.93 -6.88
C MET A 1 -33.01 40.97 -5.89
N THR A 2 -32.76 39.67 -6.04
CA THR A 2 -32.98 38.67 -5.00
C THR A 2 -32.13 37.46 -5.36
N MET A 3 -30.92 37.45 -4.81
CA MET A 3 -30.00 36.31 -4.89
C MET A 3 -30.66 35.11 -4.19
N GLN A 4 -30.92 34.05 -4.94
CA GLN A 4 -31.24 32.74 -4.39
C GLN A 4 -30.10 32.32 -3.45
N ALA A 5 -30.42 32.24 -2.16
CA ALA A 5 -29.51 31.75 -1.14
C ALA A 5 -29.09 30.32 -1.50
N LEU A 6 -27.81 30.14 -1.81
CA LEU A 6 -27.17 28.83 -1.92
C LEU A 6 -27.38 28.08 -0.60
N LYS A 7 -28.08 26.95 -0.68
CA LYS A 7 -28.47 26.10 0.45
C LYS A 7 -27.21 25.55 1.16
N PRO A 8 -26.93 25.92 2.43
CA PRO A 8 -25.72 25.48 3.14
C PRO A 8 -25.82 24.05 3.72
N GLU A 9 -26.87 23.29 3.40
CA GLU A 9 -27.15 21.98 4.03
C GLU A 9 -26.26 20.83 3.54
N ILE A 10 -25.50 20.99 2.46
CA ILE A 10 -24.72 19.89 1.85
C ILE A 10 -23.41 19.60 2.61
N TYR A 11 -22.95 20.46 3.51
CA TYR A 11 -21.59 20.38 4.08
C TYR A 11 -21.46 19.93 5.54
N GLN A 12 -22.47 19.28 6.11
CA GLN A 12 -22.32 18.63 7.43
C GLN A 12 -21.79 17.19 7.26
N ILE A 13 -20.61 17.03 6.66
CA ILE A 13 -19.89 15.74 6.67
C ILE A 13 -19.28 15.57 8.06
N LYS A 14 -20.11 15.14 9.02
CA LYS A 14 -19.62 14.70 10.33
C LYS A 14 -18.83 13.42 10.11
N SER A 15 -17.51 13.54 9.98
CA SER A 15 -16.57 12.44 9.86
C SER A 15 -16.61 11.59 11.12
N HIS A 16 -17.48 10.58 11.17
CA HIS A 16 -17.34 9.50 12.13
C HIS A 16 -16.07 8.73 11.78
N ASN A 17 -15.02 8.96 12.57
CA ASN A 17 -13.72 8.32 12.39
C ASN A 17 -13.82 6.84 12.82
N ASN A 18 -14.47 6.04 11.97
CA ASN A 18 -14.75 4.63 12.22
C ASN A 18 -13.50 3.80 11.89
N TRP A 19 -12.45 3.96 12.71
CA TRP A 19 -11.18 3.25 12.55
C TRP A 19 -11.38 1.73 12.45
N ARG A 20 -12.37 1.19 13.17
CA ARG A 20 -12.76 -0.23 13.10
C ARG A 20 -13.21 -0.64 11.69
N ALA A 21 -13.95 0.22 10.99
CA ALA A 21 -14.38 -0.04 9.63
C ALA A 21 -13.18 -0.03 8.67
N HIS A 22 -12.25 0.91 8.84
CA HIS A 22 -11.01 0.97 8.06
C HIS A 22 -10.13 -0.27 8.27
N VAL A 23 -10.00 -0.74 9.51
CA VAL A 23 -9.28 -1.99 9.81
C VAL A 23 -9.98 -3.19 9.17
N PHE A 24 -11.30 -3.28 9.27
CA PHE A 24 -12.06 -4.36 8.64
C PHE A 24 -11.90 -4.38 7.11
N ILE A 25 -11.98 -3.22 6.47
CA ILE A 25 -11.74 -3.07 5.02
C ILE A 25 -10.30 -3.46 4.67
N PHE A 26 -9.31 -3.02 5.46
CA PHE A 26 -7.91 -3.36 5.25
C PHE A 26 -7.70 -4.88 5.29
N ILE A 27 -8.22 -5.55 6.33
CA ILE A 27 -8.11 -7.01 6.50
C ILE A 27 -8.82 -7.74 5.35
N THR A 28 -10.00 -7.25 4.95
CA THR A 28 -10.75 -7.83 3.83
C THR A 28 -9.97 -7.72 2.53
N ALA A 29 -9.44 -6.53 2.21
CA ALA A 29 -8.60 -6.29 1.03
C ALA A 29 -7.33 -7.15 1.05
N PHE A 30 -6.68 -7.26 2.21
CA PHE A 30 -5.50 -8.10 2.43
C PHE A 30 -5.80 -9.57 2.11
N THR A 31 -6.92 -10.08 2.63
CA THR A 31 -7.36 -11.46 2.39
C THR A 31 -7.68 -11.70 0.91
N ILE A 32 -8.34 -10.74 0.24
CA ILE A 32 -8.62 -10.82 -1.20
C ILE A 32 -7.32 -10.90 -2.01
N ILE A 33 -6.31 -10.08 -1.69
CA ILE A 33 -5.02 -10.09 -2.40
C ILE A 33 -4.31 -11.43 -2.20
N ILE A 34 -4.22 -11.93 -0.95
CA ILE A 34 -3.61 -13.24 -0.67
C ILE A 34 -4.36 -14.36 -1.38
N SER A 35 -5.69 -14.33 -1.40
CA SER A 35 -6.50 -15.33 -2.10
C SER A 35 -6.25 -15.36 -3.61
N ARG A 36 -5.81 -14.25 -4.21
CA ARG A 36 -5.46 -14.18 -5.63
C ARG A 36 -4.03 -14.62 -5.94
N ARG A 37 -3.13 -14.53 -4.96
CA ARG A 37 -1.71 -14.85 -5.11
C ARG A 37 -1.14 -15.48 -3.82
N PRO A 38 -1.58 -16.69 -3.45
CA PRO A 38 -1.18 -17.33 -2.19
C PRO A 38 0.31 -17.70 -2.19
N ASP A 39 0.92 -17.88 -3.37
CA ASP A 39 2.36 -18.06 -3.57
C ASP A 39 3.19 -16.93 -2.97
N ALA A 40 2.68 -15.69 -2.97
CA ALA A 40 3.40 -14.54 -2.40
C ALA A 40 3.66 -14.69 -0.89
N VAL A 41 2.87 -15.52 -0.20
CA VAL A 41 3.00 -15.79 1.24
C VAL A 41 3.54 -17.20 1.50
N LEU A 42 2.99 -18.21 0.82
CA LEU A 42 3.35 -19.61 1.04
C LEU A 42 4.71 -19.99 0.45
N ASN A 43 5.11 -19.34 -0.64
CA ASN A 43 6.39 -19.55 -1.33
C ASN A 43 7.02 -18.20 -1.65
N ALA A 44 7.24 -17.39 -0.61
CA ALA A 44 7.73 -16.03 -0.78
C ALA A 44 9.10 -15.99 -1.46
N GLN A 45 9.22 -15.15 -2.49
CA GLN A 45 10.45 -14.91 -3.25
C GLN A 45 10.70 -13.41 -3.37
N PHE A 46 11.97 -13.03 -3.39
CA PHE A 46 12.36 -11.66 -3.72
C PHE A 46 12.03 -11.36 -5.18
N CYS A 47 11.55 -10.15 -5.45
CA CYS A 47 11.30 -9.70 -6.81
C CYS A 47 12.33 -8.66 -7.24
N ALA A 48 12.94 -8.87 -8.40
CA ALA A 48 13.94 -7.98 -9.02
C ALA A 48 14.99 -7.42 -8.04
N GLU A 49 14.96 -6.11 -7.77
CA GLU A 49 15.94 -5.37 -6.98
C GLU A 49 15.90 -5.70 -5.48
N ASP A 50 14.83 -6.33 -4.98
CA ASP A 50 14.65 -6.66 -3.56
C ASP A 50 15.82 -7.45 -2.99
N ARG A 51 16.31 -8.44 -3.74
CA ARG A 51 17.45 -9.26 -3.33
C ARG A 51 18.78 -8.53 -3.56
N GLN A 52 18.99 -8.08 -4.80
CA GLN A 52 20.32 -7.69 -5.28
C GLN A 52 20.74 -6.31 -4.83
N ILE A 53 19.79 -5.44 -4.50
CA ILE A 53 20.06 -4.03 -4.18
C ILE A 53 19.60 -3.73 -2.77
N TRP A 54 18.30 -3.86 -2.48
CA TRP A 54 17.75 -3.39 -1.21
C TRP A 54 18.26 -4.22 -0.03
N TYR A 55 18.03 -5.54 -0.07
CA TYR A 55 18.46 -6.44 0.99
C TYR A 55 20.00 -6.57 1.04
N ALA A 56 20.66 -6.69 -0.12
CA ALA A 56 22.11 -6.83 -0.19
C ALA A 56 22.85 -5.62 0.38
N ASP A 57 22.42 -4.39 0.08
CA ASP A 57 23.05 -3.20 0.63
C ASP A 57 22.83 -3.11 2.15
N ALA A 58 21.62 -3.41 2.63
CA ALA A 58 21.35 -3.41 4.07
C ALA A 58 22.18 -4.45 4.82
N TYR A 59 22.38 -5.64 4.22
CA TYR A 59 23.14 -6.73 4.80
C TYR A 59 24.65 -6.48 4.78
N ASN A 60 25.19 -5.95 3.68
CA ASN A 60 26.64 -5.79 3.48
C ASN A 60 27.17 -4.44 3.95
N GLN A 61 26.40 -3.36 3.78
CA GLN A 61 26.84 -1.98 4.07
C GLN A 61 26.22 -1.43 5.37
N GLY A 62 25.28 -2.18 5.95
CA GLY A 62 24.58 -1.83 7.18
C GLY A 62 23.30 -1.01 6.96
N ILE A 63 22.42 -1.06 7.96
CA ILE A 63 21.07 -0.49 7.90
C ILE A 63 21.08 1.02 7.66
N VAL A 64 21.87 1.76 8.43
CA VAL A 64 21.90 3.24 8.36
C VAL A 64 22.41 3.70 6.99
N HIS A 65 23.49 3.11 6.50
CA HIS A 65 24.04 3.47 5.19
C HIS A 65 23.03 3.17 4.06
N SER A 66 22.42 1.98 4.10
CA SER A 66 21.43 1.57 3.09
C SER A 66 20.22 2.52 3.05
N LEU A 67 19.70 2.97 4.21
CA LEU A 67 18.57 3.90 4.28
C LEU A 67 18.84 5.26 3.61
N PHE A 68 20.07 5.75 3.70
CA PHE A 68 20.47 7.04 3.13
C PHE A 68 21.24 6.90 1.80
N SER A 69 21.26 5.71 1.20
CA SER A 69 21.89 5.48 -0.09
C SER A 69 20.87 5.68 -1.22
N PRO A 70 21.02 6.73 -2.06
CA PRO A 70 20.14 6.94 -3.21
C PRO A 70 20.38 5.88 -4.28
N PHE A 71 19.34 5.59 -5.06
CA PHE A 71 19.44 4.69 -6.20
C PHE A 71 18.70 5.30 -7.39
N ASN A 72 19.32 5.29 -8.58
CA ASN A 72 18.81 5.94 -9.79
C ASN A 72 18.42 7.42 -9.61
N GLY A 73 19.12 8.14 -8.73
CA GLY A 73 18.94 9.60 -8.55
C GLY A 73 17.85 10.00 -7.55
N TYR A 74 17.23 9.06 -6.83
CA TYR A 74 16.24 9.37 -5.80
C TYR A 74 16.31 8.40 -4.61
N PHE A 75 15.61 8.76 -3.53
CA PHE A 75 15.54 7.96 -2.31
C PHE A 75 14.46 6.89 -2.38
N GLN A 76 14.89 5.65 -2.16
CA GLN A 76 14.03 4.48 -2.22
C GLN A 76 13.52 4.09 -0.83
N THR A 77 12.90 5.05 -0.13
CA THR A 77 12.64 4.95 1.31
C THR A 77 11.82 3.71 1.68
N THR A 78 10.75 3.40 0.96
CA THR A 78 9.92 2.21 1.22
C THR A 78 10.73 0.92 1.11
N SER A 79 11.51 0.80 0.03
CA SER A 79 12.36 -0.36 -0.29
C SER A 79 13.43 -0.56 0.77
N ARG A 80 14.16 0.51 1.07
CA ARG A 80 15.27 0.53 2.02
C ARG A 80 14.80 0.32 3.45
N LEU A 81 13.63 0.86 3.82
CA LEU A 81 13.03 0.64 5.13
C LEU A 81 12.59 -0.82 5.29
N THR A 82 12.02 -1.42 4.24
CA THR A 82 11.66 -2.84 4.26
C THR A 82 12.90 -3.72 4.40
N ALA A 83 13.98 -3.39 3.68
CA ALA A 83 15.27 -4.06 3.82
C ALA A 83 15.84 -3.95 5.23
N ALA A 84 15.78 -2.75 5.83
CA ALA A 84 16.20 -2.48 7.20
C ALA A 84 15.41 -3.32 8.21
N ILE A 85 14.08 -3.39 8.05
CA ILE A 85 13.21 -4.22 8.90
C ILE A 85 13.58 -5.70 8.73
N ALA A 86 13.83 -6.15 7.51
CA ALA A 86 14.17 -7.54 7.23
C ALA A 86 15.49 -7.99 7.88
N GLN A 87 16.43 -7.08 8.19
CA GLN A 87 17.68 -7.42 8.89
C GLN A 87 17.46 -7.89 10.34
N PHE A 88 16.32 -7.57 10.96
CA PHE A 88 15.99 -8.05 12.31
C PHE A 88 15.47 -9.49 12.34
N PHE A 89 15.30 -10.12 11.18
CA PHE A 89 14.76 -11.47 11.02
C PHE A 89 15.76 -12.37 10.31
N PRO A 90 15.63 -13.71 10.42
CA PRO A 90 16.47 -14.62 9.65
C PRO A 90 16.28 -14.39 8.14
N LEU A 91 17.36 -14.54 7.37
CA LEU A 91 17.37 -14.35 5.91
C LEU A 91 16.24 -15.11 5.19
N ALA A 92 15.88 -16.31 5.67
CA ALA A 92 14.80 -17.11 5.10
C ALA A 92 13.42 -16.41 5.12
N TRP A 93 13.20 -15.49 6.07
CA TRP A 93 11.96 -14.72 6.20
C TRP A 93 11.98 -13.41 5.43
N ALA A 94 13.13 -12.96 4.95
CA ALA A 94 13.26 -11.70 4.26
C ALA A 94 12.37 -11.59 3.00
N PRO A 95 12.27 -12.60 2.12
CA PRO A 95 11.34 -12.56 0.99
C PRO A 95 9.88 -12.35 1.42
N LEU A 96 9.47 -12.98 2.53
CA LEU A 96 8.12 -12.84 3.06
C LEU A 96 7.86 -11.42 3.54
N ILE A 97 8.81 -10.81 4.24
CA ILE A 97 8.69 -9.42 4.73
C ILE A 97 8.52 -8.46 3.56
N PHE A 98 9.30 -8.63 2.48
CA PHE A 98 9.16 -7.81 1.27
C PHE A 98 7.79 -7.95 0.62
N ASN A 99 7.33 -9.20 0.43
CA ASN A 99 6.03 -9.46 -0.16
C ASN A 99 4.88 -8.90 0.68
N LEU A 100 4.95 -9.06 2.01
CA LEU A 100 3.95 -8.51 2.92
C LEU A 100 3.92 -6.98 2.86
N THR A 101 5.07 -6.30 2.87
CA THR A 101 5.12 -4.85 2.73
C THR A 101 4.56 -4.39 1.39
N ALA A 102 4.87 -5.09 0.30
CA ALA A 102 4.32 -4.74 -1.01
C ALA A 102 2.79 -4.92 -1.05
N ILE A 103 2.24 -5.96 -0.41
CA ILE A 103 0.79 -6.13 -0.25
C ILE A 103 0.20 -4.98 0.57
N MET A 104 0.83 -4.61 1.69
CA MET A 104 0.37 -3.50 2.53
C MET A 104 0.32 -2.17 1.76
N MET A 105 1.39 -1.84 1.03
CA MET A 105 1.47 -0.60 0.24
C MET A 105 0.36 -0.50 -0.80
N LYS A 106 -0.02 -1.63 -1.43
CA LYS A 106 -1.16 -1.65 -2.35
C LYS A 106 -2.52 -1.42 -1.70
N ILE A 107 -2.67 -1.72 -0.41
CA ILE A 107 -3.97 -1.58 0.27
C ILE A 107 -4.19 -0.14 0.76
N LEU A 108 -3.12 0.62 1.00
CA LEU A 108 -3.22 1.99 1.52
C LEU A 108 -4.13 2.92 0.69
N PRO A 109 -4.06 2.93 -0.66
CA PRO A 109 -4.96 3.75 -1.49
C PRO A 109 -6.45 3.41 -1.30
N ILE A 110 -6.79 2.14 -1.06
CA ILE A 110 -8.18 1.71 -0.84
C ILE A 110 -8.75 2.32 0.43
N ASN A 111 -7.95 2.31 1.50
CA ASN A 111 -8.33 2.95 2.75
C ASN A 111 -8.50 4.47 2.60
N LEU A 112 -7.67 5.10 1.77
CA LEU A 112 -7.81 6.52 1.45
C LEU A 112 -9.13 6.79 0.69
N ILE A 113 -9.41 6.02 -0.37
CA ILE A 113 -10.62 6.14 -1.20
C ILE A 113 -11.90 6.00 -0.37
N ILE A 114 -11.92 5.08 0.60
CA ILE A 114 -13.11 4.86 1.42
C ILE A 114 -13.22 5.89 2.56
N SER A 115 -12.11 6.53 2.96
CA SER A 115 -12.09 7.50 4.05
C SER A 115 -12.95 8.73 3.80
N SER A 116 -13.33 9.43 4.89
CA SER A 116 -14.08 10.68 4.82
C SER A 116 -13.39 11.75 3.99
N ARG A 117 -12.05 11.70 3.88
CA ARG A 117 -11.22 12.60 3.05
C ARG A 117 -11.59 12.56 1.56
N PHE A 118 -12.02 11.40 1.06
CA PHE A 118 -12.42 11.25 -0.35
C PHE A 118 -13.86 11.64 -0.63
N THR A 119 -14.64 11.99 0.41
CA THR A 119 -16.04 12.42 0.28
C THR A 119 -16.17 13.72 -0.50
N TYR A 120 -15.13 14.56 -0.52
CA TYR A 120 -15.11 15.79 -1.32
C TYR A 120 -15.19 15.51 -2.82
N LEU A 121 -14.51 14.45 -3.29
CA LEU A 121 -14.52 14.04 -4.70
C LEU A 121 -15.73 13.15 -5.03
N ILE A 122 -16.03 12.18 -4.15
CA ILE A 122 -17.11 11.22 -4.35
C ILE A 122 -17.94 11.10 -3.06
N PRO A 123 -19.01 11.89 -2.94
CA PRO A 123 -19.83 11.91 -1.72
C PRO A 123 -20.44 10.54 -1.40
N ASN A 124 -20.91 9.83 -2.44
CA ASN A 124 -21.61 8.56 -2.28
C ASN A 124 -20.66 7.39 -1.96
N ILE A 125 -20.89 6.74 -0.81
CA ILE A 125 -20.09 5.60 -0.34
C ILE A 125 -20.16 4.39 -1.28
N ARG A 126 -21.28 4.17 -1.98
CA ARG A 126 -21.43 3.03 -2.91
C ARG A 126 -20.46 3.13 -4.09
N TYR A 127 -20.31 4.33 -4.65
CA TYR A 127 -19.35 4.57 -5.74
C TYR A 127 -17.90 4.45 -5.26
N ARG A 128 -17.60 4.87 -4.03
CA ARG A 128 -16.27 4.67 -3.43
C ARG A 128 -15.95 3.19 -3.23
N LEU A 129 -16.90 2.40 -2.73
CA LEU A 129 -16.74 0.94 -2.59
C LEU A 129 -16.58 0.27 -3.95
N TYR A 130 -17.34 0.70 -4.96
CA TYR A 130 -17.18 0.19 -6.32
C TYR A 130 -15.80 0.51 -6.90
N LEU A 131 -15.29 1.74 -6.74
CA LEU A 131 -13.95 2.11 -7.18
C LEU A 131 -12.85 1.36 -6.42
N ALA A 132 -12.99 1.20 -5.11
CA ALA A 132 -12.07 0.39 -4.31
C ALA A 132 -12.06 -1.07 -4.77
N PHE A 133 -13.23 -1.63 -5.08
CA PHE A 133 -13.35 -2.97 -5.64
C PHE A 133 -12.72 -3.06 -7.02
N LEU A 134 -12.98 -2.10 -7.92
CA LEU A 134 -12.35 -2.05 -9.24
C LEU A 134 -10.82 -1.97 -9.13
N TYR A 135 -10.30 -1.12 -8.23
CA TYR A 135 -8.86 -1.00 -7.97
C TYR A 135 -8.24 -2.33 -7.52
N LEU A 136 -8.92 -3.05 -6.62
CA LEU A 136 -8.50 -4.40 -6.20
C LEU A 136 -8.67 -5.46 -7.30
N ALA A 137 -9.69 -5.30 -8.14
CA ALA A 137 -10.08 -6.27 -9.13
C ALA A 137 -9.26 -6.16 -10.41
N LEU A 138 -8.60 -5.01 -10.66
CA LEU A 138 -7.79 -4.73 -11.84
C LEU A 138 -6.96 -5.96 -12.24
N PRO A 139 -7.33 -6.65 -13.33
CA PRO A 139 -6.62 -7.83 -13.75
C PRO A 139 -5.26 -7.42 -14.30
N ASN A 140 -4.29 -8.32 -14.15
CA ASN A 140 -3.02 -8.26 -14.85
C ASN A 140 -2.07 -7.12 -14.44
N SER A 141 -1.41 -7.28 -13.29
CA SER A 141 -0.13 -6.62 -13.05
C SER A 141 0.92 -7.64 -12.61
N PHE A 142 1.04 -8.80 -13.26
CA PHE A 142 2.00 -9.84 -12.82
C PHE A 142 3.47 -9.39 -12.80
N GLU A 143 3.87 -8.41 -13.63
CA GLU A 143 5.20 -7.77 -13.57
C GLU A 143 5.33 -6.65 -12.51
N VAL A 144 4.19 -6.11 -12.06
CA VAL A 144 4.12 -4.91 -11.19
C VAL A 144 3.52 -5.27 -9.80
N HIS A 145 3.05 -6.51 -9.63
CA HIS A 145 2.40 -6.99 -8.42
C HIS A 145 3.42 -7.60 -7.47
N ALA A 146 3.54 -6.99 -6.29
CA ALA A 146 4.38 -7.47 -5.19
C ALA A 146 5.88 -7.31 -5.46
N ASN A 147 6.26 -6.19 -6.09
CA ASN A 147 7.64 -5.77 -6.17
C ASN A 147 7.74 -4.32 -5.70
N ILE A 148 8.69 -4.06 -4.80
CA ILE A 148 8.91 -2.75 -4.20
C ILE A 148 9.48 -1.75 -5.23
N THR A 149 10.11 -2.24 -6.30
CA THR A 149 10.67 -1.46 -7.41
C THR A 149 9.64 -0.64 -8.18
N ASN A 150 8.37 -1.01 -8.15
CA ASN A 150 7.32 -0.26 -8.87
C ASN A 150 6.47 0.63 -7.95
N ALA A 151 6.94 0.90 -6.73
CA ALA A 151 6.26 1.77 -5.75
C ALA A 151 6.82 3.21 -5.74
N HIS A 152 7.22 3.72 -6.90
CA HIS A 152 7.66 5.11 -7.11
C HIS A 152 6.49 6.04 -7.40
#